data_AF-A0A9W6XCR9-F1
#
_entry.id   AF-A0A9W6XCR9-F1
#
_cell.length_a   1.000
_cell.length_b   1.000
_cell.length_c   1.000
_cell.angle_alpha   90.00
_cell.angle_beta   90.00
_cell.angle_gamma   90.00
#
_symmetry.space_group_name_H-M   'P 1'
#
loop_
_entity.id
_entity.type
_entity.pdbx_description
1 polymer ?
#
loop_
_entity_poly.entity_id
_entity_poly.type
_entity_poly.pdbx_seq_one_letter_code
_entity_poly.pdbx_strand_id
1 'polypeptide(L)'
;MTTHVILTNNDFGSIIEANDRRYMCLVASESRFGDEKYFDRYFDTLANLDAGRDIFHYLARVNLTGFKPQAFPLTKYKKELKTKQTNNVVKWLLDMHERLSDEEDDEIKKASTSEWYGQYCRWAETSGESRIMSLNVFSGLLKNEGIDTESKNIVDSGKRLKFRYRTISRQILEVQLAQYIE
;
A
#
# COMPACT_ATOMS: atom_id res chain seq x y z
N MET A 1 0.13 -3.67 28.71
CA MET A 1 0.07 -3.36 27.27
C MET A 1 1.01 -2.18 27.06
N THR A 2 2.01 -2.31 26.19
CA THR A 2 3.04 -1.27 26.02
C THR A 2 2.77 -0.51 24.73
N THR A 3 2.78 0.82 24.79
CA THR A 3 2.68 1.68 23.60
C THR A 3 4.10 2.05 23.18
N HIS A 4 4.40 1.93 21.89
CA HIS A 4 5.72 2.21 21.34
C HIS A 4 5.66 3.43 20.42
N VAL A 5 6.67 4.31 20.53
CA VAL A 5 6.90 5.41 19.61
C VAL A 5 8.27 5.17 18.97
N ILE A 6 8.30 5.16 17.64
CA ILE A 6 9.52 4.96 16.85
C ILE A 6 9.73 6.24 16.04
N LEU A 7 10.90 6.86 16.22
CA LEU A 7 11.36 7.99 15.44
C LEU A 7 12.55 7.52 14.59
N THR A 8 12.51 7.78 13.29
CA THR A 8 13.57 7.38 12.37
C THR A 8 13.75 8.42 11.28
N ASN A 9 15.00 8.57 10.84
CA ASN A 9 15.35 9.37 9.66
C ASN A 9 15.57 8.47 8.43
N ASN A 10 15.37 7.16 8.57
CA ASN A 10 15.43 6.23 7.45
C ASN A 10 14.08 6.19 6.76
N ASP A 11 14.10 6.07 5.43
CA ASP A 11 12.89 5.90 4.62
C ASP A 11 12.06 4.67 5.04
N PHE A 12 12.70 3.68 5.67
CA PHE A 12 12.09 2.42 6.12
C PHE A 12 12.44 2.10 7.58
N GLY A 13 11.68 2.67 8.51
CA GLY A 13 11.83 2.37 9.94
C GLY A 13 11.26 1.00 10.37
N SER A 14 10.37 0.40 9.57
CA SER A 14 9.74 -0.89 9.90
C SER A 14 9.11 -1.56 8.67
N ILE A 15 8.86 -2.86 8.76
CA ILE A 15 8.09 -3.62 7.76
C ILE A 15 6.60 -3.47 8.10
N ILE A 16 5.83 -2.91 7.17
CA ILE A 16 4.39 -2.70 7.27
C ILE A 16 3.69 -3.66 6.31
N GLU A 17 3.01 -4.65 6.88
CA GLU A 17 2.18 -5.57 6.10
C GLU A 17 0.95 -4.86 5.52
N ALA A 18 0.42 -5.41 4.41
CA ALA A 18 -0.75 -4.85 3.72
C ALA A 18 -1.97 -4.65 4.65
N ASN A 19 -2.18 -5.56 5.62
CA ASN A 19 -3.28 -5.48 6.59
C ASN A 19 -2.84 -5.00 7.98
N ASP A 20 -1.71 -4.26 8.08
CA ASP A 20 -1.23 -3.83 9.37
C ASP A 20 -2.14 -2.77 10.02
N ARG A 21 -2.63 -3.14 11.21
CA ARG A 21 -3.47 -2.32 12.11
C ARG A 21 -2.72 -1.74 13.31
N ARG A 22 -1.39 -1.88 13.37
CA ARG A 22 -0.56 -1.55 14.54
C ARG A 22 0.17 -0.22 14.37
N TYR A 23 0.53 0.16 13.15
CA TYR A 23 1.31 1.36 12.87
C TYR A 23 0.43 2.53 12.41
N MET A 24 0.66 3.67 13.06
CA MET A 24 0.34 5.00 12.54
C MET A 24 1.63 5.61 12.00
N CYS A 25 1.70 5.89 10.70
CA CYS A 25 2.90 6.37 10.03
C CYS A 25 2.73 7.85 9.71
N LEU A 26 3.55 8.69 10.32
CA LEU A 26 3.54 10.14 10.14
C LEU A 26 4.87 10.59 9.56
N VAL A 27 4.83 11.58 8.68
CA VAL A 27 6.00 12.27 8.15
C VAL A 27 5.99 13.68 8.71
N ALA A 28 7.10 14.09 9.29
CA ALA A 28 7.28 15.48 9.72
C ALA A 28 7.50 16.38 8.51
N SER A 29 7.01 17.62 8.57
CA SER A 29 7.25 18.60 7.53
C SER A 29 8.74 18.95 7.42
N GLU A 30 9.23 19.08 6.20
CA GLU A 30 10.60 19.54 5.91
C GLU A 30 10.75 21.07 6.02
N SER A 31 9.65 21.81 6.25
CA SER A 31 9.63 23.29 6.23
C SER A 31 10.56 23.98 7.24
N ARG A 32 11.08 23.26 8.22
CA ARG A 32 12.01 23.76 9.26
C ARG A 32 13.31 22.96 9.30
N PHE A 33 13.62 22.20 8.25
CA PHE A 33 14.86 21.43 8.19
C PHE A 33 16.08 22.35 8.36
N GLY A 34 16.95 22.03 9.32
CA GLY A 34 18.14 22.82 9.64
C GLY A 34 17.91 24.14 10.37
N ASP A 35 16.66 24.48 10.77
CA ASP A 35 16.36 25.69 11.55
C ASP A 35 16.69 25.49 13.04
N GLU A 36 17.98 25.39 13.35
CA GLU A 36 18.48 25.12 14.72
C GLU A 36 17.91 26.12 15.74
N LYS A 37 17.89 27.41 15.40
CA LYS A 37 17.38 28.47 16.28
C LYS A 37 15.89 28.31 16.63
N TYR A 38 15.10 27.79 15.70
CA TYR A 38 13.70 27.47 15.96
C TYR A 38 13.59 26.33 16.98
N PHE A 39 14.36 25.26 16.79
CA PHE A 39 14.33 24.10 17.67
C PHE A 39 14.94 24.36 19.05
N ASP A 40 16.02 25.15 19.14
CA ASP A 40 16.60 25.57 20.42
C ASP A 40 15.57 26.31 21.27
N ARG A 41 14.90 27.30 20.67
CA ARG A 41 13.84 28.06 21.34
C ARG A 41 12.70 27.14 21.80
N TYR A 42 12.31 26.19 20.96
CA TYR A 42 11.26 25.24 21.29
C TYR A 42 11.67 24.34 22.46
N PHE A 43 12.90 23.83 22.44
CA PHE A 43 13.47 23.05 23.53
C PHE A 43 13.50 23.85 24.83
N ASP A 44 14.06 25.06 24.83
CA ASP A 44 14.15 25.91 26.02
C ASP A 44 12.78 26.23 26.62
N THR A 45 11.77 26.40 25.75
CA THR A 45 10.39 26.68 26.18
C THR A 45 9.74 25.46 26.84
N LEU A 46 10.07 24.24 26.40
CA LEU A 46 9.40 23.02 26.85
C LEU A 46 10.19 22.20 27.87
N ALA A 47 11.51 22.35 27.93
CA ALA A 47 12.41 21.60 28.80
C ALA A 47 12.42 22.15 30.24
N ASN A 48 11.24 22.42 30.79
CA ASN A 48 11.06 22.86 32.18
C ASN A 48 9.81 22.22 32.79
N LEU A 49 9.75 22.23 34.13
CA LEU A 49 8.72 21.53 34.89
C LEU A 49 7.32 22.12 34.67
N ASP A 50 7.23 23.45 34.53
CA ASP A 50 5.95 24.14 34.35
C ASP A 50 5.30 23.77 33.01
N ALA A 51 6.08 23.78 31.92
CA ALA A 51 5.61 23.32 30.62
C ALA A 51 5.16 21.85 30.66
N GLY A 52 5.93 20.97 31.32
CA GLY A 52 5.54 19.57 31.50
C GLY A 52 4.23 19.41 32.29
N ARG A 53 4.04 20.20 33.35
CA ARG A 53 2.82 20.24 34.14
C ARG A 53 1.63 20.68 33.30
N ASP A 54 1.78 21.75 32.50
CA ASP A 54 0.71 22.27 31.67
C ASP A 54 0.30 21.29 30.56
N ILE A 55 1.27 20.65 29.90
CA ILE A 55 1.02 19.58 28.93
C ILE A 55 0.27 18.42 29.59
N PHE A 56 0.69 17.99 30.79
CA PHE A 56 0.01 16.93 31.52
C PHE A 56 -1.45 17.31 31.85
N HIS A 57 -1.70 18.52 32.37
CA HIS A 57 -3.06 18.99 32.67
C HIS A 57 -3.93 19.07 31.43
N TYR A 58 -3.36 19.50 30.30
CA TYR A 58 -4.03 19.49 29.01
C TYR A 58 -4.44 18.06 28.62
N LEU A 59 -3.48 17.13 28.57
CA LEU A 59 -3.71 15.74 28.17
C LEU A 59 -4.70 15.01 29.10
N ALA A 60 -4.64 15.26 30.41
CA ALA A 60 -5.55 14.67 31.40
C ALA A 60 -7.01 15.13 31.26
N ARG A 61 -7.25 16.28 30.59
CA ARG A 61 -8.58 16.85 30.35
C ARG A 61 -9.14 16.53 28.96
N VAL A 62 -8.36 15.87 28.10
CA VAL A 62 -8.82 15.48 26.76
C VAL A 62 -9.98 14.49 26.90
N ASN A 63 -11.14 14.84 26.34
CA ASN A 63 -12.28 13.94 26.30
C ASN A 63 -12.03 12.83 25.27
N LEU A 64 -11.91 11.59 25.74
CA LEU A 64 -11.70 10.40 24.91
C LEU A 64 -12.99 9.62 24.64
N THR A 65 -14.17 10.20 24.89
CA THR A 65 -15.46 9.54 24.63
C THR A 65 -15.55 9.16 23.16
N GLY A 66 -15.68 7.86 22.88
CA GLY A 66 -15.73 7.32 21.51
C GLY A 66 -14.39 7.19 20.81
N PHE A 67 -13.27 7.53 21.46
CA PHE A 67 -11.94 7.36 20.89
C PHE A 67 -11.61 5.87 20.66
N LYS A 68 -11.19 5.54 19.44
CA LYS A 68 -10.83 4.17 19.04
C LYS A 68 -9.31 4.10 18.85
N PRO A 69 -8.54 3.59 19.83
CA PRO A 69 -7.08 3.62 19.79
C PRO A 69 -6.45 2.79 18.67
N GLN A 70 -7.21 1.90 18.02
CA GLN A 70 -6.76 1.09 16.88
C GLN A 70 -7.30 1.57 15.53
N ALA A 71 -8.11 2.64 15.50
CA ALA A 71 -8.66 3.20 14.26
C ALA A 71 -7.67 4.20 13.65
N PHE A 72 -6.48 3.72 13.28
CA PHE A 72 -5.47 4.58 12.68
C PHE A 72 -5.87 4.98 11.25
N PRO A 73 -5.71 6.27 10.87
CA PRO A 73 -5.95 6.70 9.50
C PRO A 73 -4.92 6.09 8.54
N LEU A 74 -5.34 5.83 7.31
CA LEU A 74 -4.44 5.48 6.21
C LEU A 74 -3.80 6.78 5.68
N THR A 75 -2.56 7.05 6.10
CA THR A 75 -1.80 8.22 5.65
C THR A 75 -1.14 7.97 4.30
N LYS A 76 -0.80 9.05 3.58
CA LYS A 76 -0.03 9.00 2.32
C LYS A 76 1.25 8.16 2.46
N TYR A 77 2.03 8.46 3.49
CA TYR A 77 3.26 7.73 3.79
C TYR A 77 3.03 6.24 4.10
N LYS A 78 1.92 5.89 4.78
CA LYS A 78 1.56 4.49 4.99
C LYS A 78 1.22 3.77 3.68
N LYS A 79 0.56 4.43 2.72
CA LYS A 79 0.34 3.88 1.37
C LYS A 79 1.67 3.66 0.65
N GLU A 80 2.55 4.65 0.64
CA GLU A 80 3.87 4.56 0.00
C GLU A 80 4.71 3.39 0.55
N LEU A 81 4.75 3.23 1.88
CA LEU A 81 5.45 2.11 2.51
C LEU A 81 4.85 0.76 2.11
N LYS A 82 3.52 0.65 2.09
CA LYS A 82 2.84 -0.57 1.62
C LYS A 82 3.20 -0.88 0.16
N THR A 83 3.20 0.13 -0.71
CA THR A 83 3.53 -0.01 -2.12
C THR A 83 4.98 -0.47 -2.33
N LYS A 84 5.95 0.09 -1.60
CA LYS A 84 7.36 -0.31 -1.75
C LYS A 84 7.64 -1.70 -1.18
N GLN A 85 6.95 -2.09 -0.12
CA GLN A 85 7.17 -3.37 0.58
C GLN A 85 6.25 -4.51 0.13
N THR A 86 5.32 -4.24 -0.78
CA THR A 86 4.44 -5.28 -1.33
C THR A 86 5.20 -6.25 -2.23
N ASN A 87 4.54 -7.33 -2.58
CA ASN A 87 5.09 -8.36 -3.43
C ASN A 87 5.17 -7.90 -4.90
N ASN A 88 6.06 -8.53 -5.67
CA ASN A 88 6.32 -8.15 -7.06
C ASN A 88 5.12 -8.31 -8.00
N VAL A 89 4.14 -9.14 -7.65
CA VAL A 89 2.90 -9.25 -8.44
C VAL A 89 2.02 -8.03 -8.24
N VAL A 90 1.91 -7.53 -7.02
CA VAL A 90 1.18 -6.27 -6.75
C VAL A 90 1.91 -5.09 -7.36
N LYS A 91 3.25 -5.03 -7.27
CA LYS A 91 4.03 -3.99 -7.96
C LYS A 91 3.78 -3.97 -9.47
N TRP A 92 3.72 -5.15 -10.09
CA TRP A 92 3.35 -5.28 -11.51
C TRP A 92 1.93 -4.78 -11.81
N LEU A 93 0.96 -5.04 -10.93
CA LEU A 93 -0.40 -4.52 -11.12
C LEU A 93 -0.46 -2.99 -10.97
N LEU A 94 0.35 -2.41 -10.07
CA LEU A 94 0.45 -0.97 -9.89
C LEU A 94 1.11 -0.28 -11.10
N ASP A 95 2.19 -0.86 -11.61
CA ASP A 95 2.83 -0.43 -12.88
C ASP A 95 1.84 -0.51 -14.04
N MET A 96 1.06 -1.59 -14.11
CA MET A 96 0.02 -1.73 -15.14
C MET A 96 -1.06 -0.65 -14.99
N HIS A 97 -1.49 -0.35 -13.77
CA HIS A 97 -2.44 0.72 -13.51
C HIS A 97 -1.91 2.09 -13.93
N GLU A 98 -0.65 2.40 -13.61
CA GLU A 98 0.03 3.65 -14.01
C GLU A 98 0.06 3.78 -15.54
N ARG A 99 0.51 2.73 -16.24
CA ARG A 99 0.52 2.72 -17.71
C ARG A 99 -0.86 2.88 -18.34
N LEU A 100 -1.88 2.18 -17.81
CA LEU A 100 -3.26 2.34 -18.28
C LEU A 100 -3.80 3.75 -18.00
N SER A 101 -3.33 4.39 -16.92
CA SER A 101 -3.72 5.76 -16.59
C SER A 101 -3.12 6.76 -17.56
N ASP A 102 -1.83 6.60 -17.88
CA ASP A 102 -1.10 7.44 -18.84
C ASP A 102 -1.64 7.30 -20.28
N GLU A 103 -2.06 6.09 -20.64
CA GLU A 103 -2.66 5.77 -21.94
C GLU A 103 -4.16 6.13 -22.03
N GLU A 104 -4.78 6.57 -20.92
CA GLU A 104 -6.24 6.75 -20.79
C GLU A 104 -7.05 5.52 -21.22
N ASP A 105 -6.52 4.32 -20.95
CA ASP A 105 -7.05 3.04 -21.40
C ASP A 105 -7.92 2.38 -20.33
N ASP A 106 -9.24 2.56 -20.47
CA ASP A 106 -10.27 1.94 -19.64
C ASP A 106 -10.75 0.57 -20.17
N GLU A 107 -10.11 0.00 -21.20
CA GLU A 107 -10.55 -1.25 -21.82
C GLU A 107 -10.47 -2.42 -20.83
N ILE A 108 -11.55 -3.20 -20.78
CA ILE A 108 -11.64 -4.43 -20.01
C ILE A 108 -10.88 -5.54 -20.73
N LYS A 109 -9.71 -5.89 -20.21
CA LYS A 109 -8.85 -6.93 -20.75
C LYS A 109 -9.15 -8.27 -20.08
N LYS A 110 -9.34 -9.31 -20.90
CA LYS A 110 -9.60 -10.69 -20.44
C LYS A 110 -8.55 -11.61 -21.01
N ALA A 111 -7.80 -12.29 -20.14
CA ALA A 111 -6.81 -13.27 -20.55
C ALA A 111 -6.74 -14.44 -19.56
N SER A 112 -6.22 -15.56 -20.02
CA SER A 112 -5.91 -16.70 -19.17
C SER A 112 -4.84 -16.35 -18.14
N THR A 113 -4.76 -17.13 -17.05
CA THR A 113 -3.73 -16.92 -16.03
C THR A 113 -2.32 -17.08 -16.59
N SER A 114 -2.13 -17.95 -17.59
CA SER A 114 -0.82 -18.14 -18.25
C SER A 114 -0.41 -16.94 -19.10
N GLU A 115 -1.35 -16.29 -19.78
CA GLU A 115 -1.07 -15.08 -20.57
C GLU A 115 -0.71 -13.90 -19.66
N TRP A 116 -1.48 -13.71 -18.58
CA TRP A 116 -1.15 -12.69 -17.56
C TRP A 116 0.20 -12.95 -16.91
N TYR A 117 0.49 -14.20 -16.57
CA TYR A 117 1.81 -14.57 -16.04
C TYR A 117 2.94 -14.28 -17.02
N GLY A 118 2.73 -14.53 -18.32
CA GLY A 118 3.71 -14.18 -19.36
C GLY A 118 3.99 -12.67 -19.43
N GLN A 119 2.96 -11.82 -19.25
CA GLN A 119 3.14 -10.37 -19.16
C GLN A 119 3.92 -9.97 -17.90
N TYR A 120 3.56 -10.56 -16.76
CA TYR A 120 4.27 -10.36 -15.49
C TYR A 120 5.76 -10.73 -15.59
N CYS A 121 6.09 -11.88 -16.19
CA CYS A 121 7.49 -12.28 -16.37
C CYS A 121 8.28 -11.28 -17.22
N ARG A 122 7.70 -10.80 -18.34
CA ARG A 122 8.34 -9.81 -19.20
C ARG A 122 8.57 -8.48 -18.47
N TRP A 123 7.59 -8.03 -17.70
CA TRP A 123 7.76 -6.84 -16.86
C TRP A 123 8.84 -7.04 -15.80
N ALA A 124 8.89 -8.22 -15.17
CA ALA A 124 9.85 -8.51 -14.11
C ALA A 124 11.31 -8.42 -14.63
N GLU A 125 11.56 -8.85 -15.87
CA GLU A 125 12.88 -8.75 -16.52
C GLU A 125 13.37 -7.30 -16.68
N THR A 126 12.46 -6.33 -16.82
CA THR A 126 12.79 -4.92 -17.04
C THR A 126 12.68 -4.05 -15.77
N SER A 127 11.97 -4.53 -14.75
CA SER A 127 11.67 -3.77 -13.51
C SER A 127 12.80 -3.69 -12.49
N GLY A 128 13.91 -4.40 -12.68
CA GLY A 128 14.99 -4.50 -11.70
C GLY A 128 14.68 -5.38 -10.48
N GLU A 129 13.51 -6.03 -10.47
CA GLU A 129 13.08 -6.93 -9.40
C GLU A 129 13.79 -8.29 -9.47
N SER A 130 14.42 -8.70 -8.36
CA SER A 130 15.33 -9.86 -8.35
C SER A 130 14.64 -11.23 -8.30
N ARG A 131 13.32 -11.29 -8.05
CA ARG A 131 12.60 -12.56 -7.85
C ARG A 131 11.29 -12.63 -8.62
N ILE A 132 11.29 -13.46 -9.66
CA ILE A 132 10.08 -13.87 -10.39
C ILE A 132 9.37 -14.95 -9.57
N MET A 133 8.09 -14.74 -9.28
CA MET A 133 7.27 -15.73 -8.58
C MET A 133 6.82 -16.83 -9.52
N SER A 134 6.60 -18.06 -9.01
CA SER A 134 6.05 -19.13 -9.86
C SER A 134 4.60 -18.87 -10.25
N LEU A 135 4.13 -19.47 -11.35
CA LEU A 135 2.75 -19.35 -11.84
C LEU A 135 1.70 -19.62 -10.74
N ASN A 136 1.94 -20.62 -9.89
CA ASN A 136 1.02 -20.97 -8.81
C ASN A 136 0.95 -19.87 -7.74
N VAL A 137 2.10 -19.30 -7.37
CA VAL A 137 2.19 -18.21 -6.40
C VAL A 137 1.55 -16.94 -6.97
N PHE A 138 1.86 -16.61 -8.23
CA PHE A 138 1.24 -15.51 -8.97
C PHE A 138 -0.28 -15.61 -8.98
N SER A 139 -0.82 -16.77 -9.36
CA SER A 139 -2.26 -17.03 -9.40
C SER A 139 -2.92 -16.87 -8.02
N GLY A 140 -2.24 -17.31 -6.96
CA GLY A 140 -2.69 -17.12 -5.58
C GLY A 140 -2.70 -15.65 -5.15
N LEU A 141 -1.66 -14.89 -5.52
CA LEU A 141 -1.57 -13.46 -5.18
C LEU A 141 -2.61 -12.62 -5.90
N LEU A 142 -2.85 -12.86 -7.20
CA LEU A 142 -3.94 -12.19 -7.92
C LEU A 142 -5.29 -12.44 -7.26
N LYS A 143 -5.51 -13.67 -6.74
CA LYS A 143 -6.74 -13.99 -6.03
C LYS A 143 -6.85 -13.22 -4.71
N ASN A 144 -5.74 -13.07 -3.97
CA ASN A 144 -5.73 -12.32 -2.71
C ASN A 144 -6.06 -10.83 -2.91
N GLU A 145 -5.69 -10.27 -4.05
CA GLU A 145 -6.04 -8.90 -4.46
C GLU A 145 -7.41 -8.82 -5.17
N GLY A 146 -8.28 -9.83 -5.03
CA GLY A 146 -9.65 -9.78 -5.56
C GLY A 146 -9.79 -9.95 -7.08
N ILE A 147 -8.71 -10.25 -7.80
CA ILE A 147 -8.74 -10.49 -9.25
C ILE A 147 -9.03 -11.97 -9.50
N ASP A 148 -10.26 -12.42 -9.26
CA ASP A 148 -10.62 -13.85 -9.31
C ASP A 148 -10.60 -14.48 -10.72
N THR A 149 -10.47 -15.82 -10.76
CA THR A 149 -10.61 -16.58 -12.01
C THR A 149 -12.07 -16.79 -12.36
N GLU A 150 -12.49 -16.21 -13.47
CA GLU A 150 -13.78 -16.42 -14.09
C GLU A 150 -13.73 -17.61 -15.07
N SER A 151 -14.91 -18.11 -15.43
CA SER A 151 -14.99 -19.17 -16.42
C SER A 151 -16.20 -19.02 -17.32
N LYS A 152 -15.99 -19.30 -18.61
CA LYS A 152 -17.04 -19.26 -19.63
C LYS A 152 -17.04 -20.57 -20.41
N ASN A 153 -18.23 -21.12 -20.62
CA ASN A 153 -18.38 -22.27 -21.50
C ASN A 153 -18.22 -21.81 -22.94
N ILE A 154 -17.38 -22.53 -23.69
CA ILE A 154 -17.16 -22.31 -25.11
C ILE A 154 -17.38 -23.63 -25.86
N VAL A 155 -17.77 -23.52 -27.13
CA VAL A 155 -17.85 -24.67 -28.03
C VAL A 155 -16.71 -24.51 -29.02
N ASP A 156 -15.77 -25.43 -28.99
CA ASP A 156 -14.68 -25.50 -29.96
C ASP A 156 -14.73 -26.86 -30.63
N SER A 157 -14.78 -26.87 -31.96
CA SER A 157 -14.75 -28.08 -32.77
C SER A 157 -15.79 -29.13 -32.32
N GLY A 158 -17.00 -28.67 -31.95
CA GLY A 158 -18.11 -29.51 -31.49
C GLY A 158 -18.01 -29.99 -30.03
N LYS A 159 -16.93 -29.70 -29.31
CA LYS A 159 -16.75 -30.05 -27.89
C LYS A 159 -17.04 -28.85 -26.99
N ARG A 160 -17.81 -29.08 -25.92
CA ARG A 160 -18.01 -28.09 -24.85
C ARG A 160 -16.75 -28.04 -23.99
N LEU A 161 -16.06 -26.92 -24.00
CA LEU A 161 -14.89 -26.63 -23.17
C LEU A 161 -15.21 -25.50 -22.19
N LYS A 162 -14.42 -25.41 -21.12
CA LYS A 162 -14.54 -24.36 -20.12
C LYS A 162 -13.28 -23.49 -20.17
N PHE A 163 -13.40 -22.31 -20.77
CA PHE A 163 -12.33 -21.33 -20.80
C PHE A 163 -12.27 -20.61 -19.45
N ARG A 164 -11.06 -20.47 -18.89
CA ARG A 164 -10.82 -19.77 -17.61
C ARG A 164 -9.97 -18.54 -17.86
N TYR A 165 -10.42 -17.39 -17.38
CA TYR A 165 -9.76 -16.12 -17.58
C TYR A 165 -9.85 -15.24 -16.33
N ARG A 166 -9.03 -14.20 -16.27
CA ARG A 166 -9.13 -13.12 -15.29
C ARG A 166 -9.35 -11.82 -16.03
N THR A 167 -10.16 -10.95 -15.43
CA THR A 167 -10.53 -9.66 -15.98
C THR A 167 -9.73 -8.57 -15.28
N ILE A 168 -9.06 -7.71 -16.04
CA ILE A 168 -8.36 -6.54 -15.49
C ILE A 168 -8.66 -5.32 -16.38
N SER A 169 -8.92 -4.19 -15.73
CA SER A 169 -9.02 -2.86 -16.33
C SER A 169 -8.48 -1.84 -15.33
N ARG A 170 -8.26 -0.60 -15.76
CA ARG A 170 -7.87 0.51 -14.88
C ARG A 170 -8.80 0.61 -13.66
N GLN A 171 -10.11 0.69 -13.90
CA GLN A 171 -11.14 0.79 -12.85
C GLN A 171 -11.13 -0.39 -11.87
N ILE A 172 -10.89 -1.62 -12.35
CA ILE A 172 -10.77 -2.79 -11.46
C ILE A 172 -9.55 -2.64 -10.55
N LEU A 173 -8.42 -2.19 -11.10
CA LEU A 173 -7.21 -1.98 -10.31
C LEU A 173 -7.36 -0.84 -9.31
N GLU A 174 -8.00 0.27 -9.68
CA GLU A 174 -8.31 1.39 -8.77
C GLU A 174 -9.10 0.91 -7.55
N VAL A 175 -10.11 0.06 -7.76
CA VAL A 175 -10.93 -0.48 -6.67
C VAL A 175 -10.17 -1.50 -5.84
N GLN A 176 -9.53 -2.49 -6.48
CA GLN A 176 -8.90 -3.59 -5.76
C GLN A 176 -7.60 -3.18 -5.07
N LEU A 177 -6.88 -2.21 -5.62
CA LEU A 177 -5.59 -1.72 -5.13
C LEU A 177 -5.70 -0.33 -4.48
N ALA A 178 -6.90 0.12 -4.12
CA ALA A 178 -7.16 1.41 -3.48
C ALA A 178 -6.30 1.68 -2.22
N GLN A 179 -5.84 0.63 -1.56
CA GLN A 179 -4.95 0.72 -0.39
C GLN A 179 -3.50 1.12 -0.73
N TYR A 180 -3.12 1.06 -2.01
CA TYR A 180 -1.80 1.35 -2.55
C TYR A 180 -1.79 2.60 -3.44
N ILE A 181 -2.89 2.85 -4.16
CA ILE A 181 -3.05 3.97 -5.12
C ILE A 181 -3.44 5.25 -4.35
N GLU A 182 -2.91 6.40 -4.77
CA GLU A 182 -3.21 7.71 -4.15
C GLU A 182 -4.58 8.27 -4.52
#